data_AF-A0A7E4UMX5-F1
#
_entry.id   AF-A0A7E4UMX5-F1
#
_cell.length_a   1.000
_cell.length_b   1.000
_cell.length_c   1.000
_cell.angle_alpha   90.00
_cell.angle_beta   90.00
_cell.angle_gamma   90.00
#
_symmetry.space_group_name_H-M   'P 1'
#
loop_
_entity.id
_entity.type
_entity.pdbx_description
1 polymer ?
#
loop_
_entity_poly.entity_id
_entity_poly.type
_entity_poly.pdbx_seq_one_letter_code
_entity_poly.pdbx_strand_id
1 'polypeptide(L)'
;MMNNRYVNNGHAKQRAILKRADKQVVHITCSCLGSLVFVSEISDEKRLRASGMISKSFFVSILKRCKIVLIVSFLWFLATMVFVVLNREKAVDHETAVEYFEKQVIAVQTGFYYNSSVFYPDNTIVLLFFGDIKLNSTGFACVTGNETISTNTTARIRSVAAKTAICRWTTYILTCPSVMNPSNFHLTIHNLPSNITIPLELPSRKPRGIVACYAPMFYEQRWQVVTMIHELNAGFGVDFQVHYVQSVVGEVMELLDPMVKQGLLELRGLDIPDYGIELTRKLGYNPAQATEARHQVMALQDCYFRYRESAEFIMISDPDDLFLPHKGDNLYDEFSYWKNMAPTASAWTFSRNFSYIATTSRLETFSVADTLNSIYLTERSEVGKSVYNPKYAETPWIHWPGLNNTPTFVVPYGESYGVHLKYNYDEPPMKTNYTKNIAKVVDVTRFENHTFIDYNIAKATITDLADPSLEYAEWITVCRNRIHRLYQIPVLMTYPKMCTTVTSCSLPDRNVNCTVAVRSYKTKCTQDQRICAMLPDTVLSNFVKRSNGCAWGITMPSVAKN
;
A
#
# COMPACT_ATOMS: atom_id res chain seq x y z
N MET A 1 -32.55 23.21 -21.00
CA MET A 1 -33.17 24.55 -21.11
C MET A 1 -33.78 24.90 -19.77
N MET A 2 -33.56 26.15 -19.33
CA MET A 2 -34.02 26.85 -18.12
C MET A 2 -33.38 26.38 -16.78
N ASN A 3 -32.51 27.16 -16.11
CA ASN A 3 -32.66 28.49 -15.43
C ASN A 3 -33.68 28.47 -14.28
N ASN A 4 -33.50 29.09 -13.11
CA ASN A 4 -32.41 29.84 -12.47
C ASN A 4 -32.84 30.17 -11.01
N ARG A 5 -31.88 30.66 -10.20
CA ARG A 5 -32.00 31.42 -8.91
C ARG A 5 -32.30 30.65 -7.61
N TYR A 6 -31.36 30.73 -6.66
CA TYR A 6 -31.30 31.62 -5.47
C TYR A 6 -29.91 31.37 -4.81
N VAL A 7 -29.22 32.24 -4.06
CA VAL A 7 -29.07 33.69 -3.90
C VAL A 7 -27.69 33.89 -3.23
N ASN A 8 -26.96 34.95 -3.61
CA ASN A 8 -25.73 35.41 -2.96
C ASN A 8 -25.99 35.93 -1.54
N ASN A 9 -25.02 35.76 -0.63
CA ASN A 9 -24.44 36.88 0.13
C ASN A 9 -23.22 36.45 0.96
N GLY A 10 -22.21 37.32 0.97
CA GLY A 10 -21.18 37.37 2.01
C GLY A 10 -19.76 37.03 1.55
N HIS A 11 -19.01 38.02 1.07
CA HIS A 11 -17.80 38.51 1.74
C HIS A 11 -17.07 39.54 0.87
N ALA A 12 -17.29 40.80 1.23
CA ALA A 12 -16.44 41.92 0.85
C ALA A 12 -15.30 42.04 1.89
N LYS A 13 -14.03 41.92 1.45
CA LYS A 13 -12.89 42.71 1.95
C LYS A 13 -11.62 42.37 1.17
N GLN A 14 -10.81 43.41 0.93
CA GLN A 14 -9.43 43.43 0.45
C GLN A 14 -9.19 43.38 -1.08
N ARG A 15 -9.38 44.54 -1.72
CA ARG A 15 -8.47 45.03 -2.77
C ARG A 15 -8.14 46.49 -2.51
N ALA A 16 -6.94 46.75 -1.99
CA ALA A 16 -6.26 48.03 -2.14
C ALA A 16 -4.76 47.77 -1.99
N ILE A 17 -3.99 48.43 -2.85
CA ILE A 17 -2.52 48.61 -2.90
C ILE A 17 -1.94 48.04 -4.21
N LEU A 18 -1.87 48.94 -5.19
CA LEU A 18 -1.05 48.87 -6.39
C LEU A 18 -0.02 50.01 -6.29
N LYS A 19 1.20 49.71 -6.73
CA LYS A 19 2.37 50.60 -6.97
C LYS A 19 3.35 50.81 -5.81
N ARG A 20 4.41 49.98 -5.80
CA ARG A 20 5.81 50.42 -5.72
C ARG A 20 6.70 49.34 -6.31
N ALA A 21 7.43 49.68 -7.37
CA ALA A 21 8.49 48.86 -7.93
C ALA A 21 9.79 49.27 -7.23
N ASP A 22 10.23 48.45 -6.28
CA ASP A 22 11.54 48.62 -5.65
C ASP A 22 12.63 48.11 -6.61
N LYS A 23 13.52 49.02 -6.99
CA LYS A 23 14.78 48.70 -7.67
C LYS A 23 15.66 47.94 -6.68
N GLN A 24 15.79 46.62 -6.85
CA GLN A 24 16.82 45.86 -6.16
C GLN A 24 18.19 46.12 -6.83
N VAL A 25 19.10 46.68 -6.05
CA VAL A 25 20.53 46.75 -6.36
C VAL A 25 21.13 45.42 -5.93
N VAL A 26 21.60 44.62 -6.90
CA VAL A 26 22.32 43.37 -6.62
C VAL A 26 23.81 43.69 -6.47
N HIS A 27 24.35 43.52 -5.26
CA HIS A 27 25.79 43.55 -5.02
C HIS A 27 26.40 42.19 -5.38
N ILE A 28 27.23 42.14 -6.42
CA ILE A 28 28.08 40.99 -6.71
C ILE A 28 29.51 41.36 -6.29
N THR A 29 29.98 40.79 -5.19
CA THR A 29 31.38 40.89 -4.77
C THR A 29 32.19 39.77 -5.43
N CYS A 30 33.19 40.13 -6.24
CA CYS A 30 34.18 39.20 -6.78
C CYS A 30 35.54 39.50 -6.15
N SER A 31 36.11 38.52 -5.45
CA SER A 31 37.21 38.68 -4.49
C SER A 31 38.63 38.79 -5.10
N CYS A 32 38.78 39.13 -6.38
CA CYS A 32 40.11 39.22 -7.00
C CYS A 32 40.47 40.59 -7.62
N LEU A 33 39.58 41.59 -7.63
CA LEU A 33 39.91 42.95 -8.07
C LEU A 33 39.11 43.96 -7.23
N GLY A 34 39.78 44.93 -6.63
CA GLY A 34 39.19 45.90 -5.69
C GLY A 34 37.96 46.66 -6.21
N SER A 35 37.13 47.10 -5.26
CA SER A 35 35.83 47.74 -5.44
C SER A 35 35.81 48.86 -6.49
N LEU A 36 35.13 48.62 -7.62
CA LEU A 36 34.77 49.64 -8.60
C LEU A 36 33.24 49.76 -8.62
N VAL A 37 32.74 50.89 -8.14
CA VAL A 37 31.31 51.24 -8.18
C VAL A 37 31.00 51.77 -9.59
N PHE A 38 30.18 51.04 -10.36
CA PHE A 38 29.61 51.55 -11.61
C PHE A 38 28.21 52.11 -11.33
N VAL A 39 28.08 53.43 -11.38
CA VAL A 39 26.79 54.11 -11.56
C VAL A 39 26.59 54.27 -13.07
N SER A 40 25.59 53.60 -13.66
CA SER A 40 25.25 53.85 -15.06
C SER A 40 24.35 55.09 -15.15
N GLU A 41 24.96 56.25 -15.39
CA GLU A 41 24.28 57.41 -15.95
C GLU A 41 24.54 57.40 -17.45
N ILE A 42 23.49 57.16 -18.25
CA ILE A 42 23.55 57.19 -19.70
C ILE A 42 23.28 58.63 -20.15
N SER A 43 24.17 59.14 -21.01
CA SER A 43 24.15 60.41 -21.75
C SER A 43 24.62 61.68 -21.03
N ASP A 44 25.90 62.01 -21.19
CA ASP A 44 26.28 63.21 -21.96
C ASP A 44 27.75 63.11 -22.44
N GLU A 45 27.94 62.67 -23.69
CA GLU A 45 29.25 62.35 -24.31
C GLU A 45 30.12 63.59 -24.61
N LYS A 46 29.70 64.79 -24.21
CA LYS A 46 30.37 66.06 -24.54
C LYS A 46 31.30 66.64 -23.47
N ARG A 47 31.47 66.00 -22.29
CA ARG A 47 32.29 66.57 -21.19
C ARG A 47 33.61 65.86 -20.85
N LEU A 48 33.98 64.77 -21.52
CA LEU A 48 35.21 64.01 -21.21
C LEU A 48 36.39 64.23 -22.18
N ARG A 49 36.32 65.22 -23.10
CA ARG A 49 37.44 65.59 -24.00
C ARG A 49 38.36 66.69 -23.45
N ALA A 50 38.20 67.16 -22.21
CA ALA A 50 38.92 68.33 -21.69
C ALA A 50 40.10 68.04 -20.74
N SER A 51 40.42 66.79 -20.42
CA SER A 51 41.61 66.45 -19.61
C SER A 51 42.55 65.56 -20.40
N GLY A 52 43.45 66.18 -21.17
CA GLY A 52 44.49 65.53 -21.97
C GLY A 52 45.55 64.82 -21.12
N MET A 53 45.19 63.73 -20.43
CA MET A 53 46.11 62.83 -19.75
C MET A 53 45.59 61.39 -19.75
N ILE A 54 45.36 60.81 -20.94
CA ILE A 54 45.38 59.36 -21.09
C ILE A 54 46.15 59.04 -22.37
N SER A 55 47.38 58.55 -22.19
CA SER A 55 48.23 58.06 -23.28
C SER A 55 47.51 56.96 -24.06
N LYS A 56 47.55 57.03 -25.39
CA LYS A 56 47.05 55.97 -26.29
C LYS A 56 47.60 54.58 -25.93
N SER A 57 48.79 54.48 -25.31
CA SER A 57 49.35 53.19 -24.89
C SER A 57 48.60 52.55 -23.71
N PHE A 58 48.01 53.36 -22.83
CA PHE A 58 47.24 52.88 -21.68
C PHE A 58 45.90 52.26 -22.13
N PHE A 59 45.22 52.91 -23.08
CA PHE A 59 43.97 52.41 -23.66
C PHE A 59 44.17 51.11 -24.46
N VAL A 60 45.29 51.00 -25.20
CA VAL A 60 45.65 49.76 -25.92
C VAL A 60 46.00 48.62 -24.95
N SER A 61 46.63 48.92 -23.82
CA SER A 61 46.93 47.92 -22.78
C SER A 61 45.67 47.39 -22.09
N ILE A 62 44.72 48.26 -21.76
CA ILE A 62 43.41 47.88 -21.19
C ILE A 62 42.60 47.05 -22.21
N LEU A 63 42.54 47.48 -23.46
CA LEU A 63 41.85 46.73 -24.52
C LEU A 63 42.45 45.34 -24.76
N LYS A 64 43.79 45.20 -24.67
CA LYS A 64 44.46 43.89 -24.76
C LYS A 64 44.13 43.01 -23.55
N ARG A 65 44.11 43.54 -22.33
CA ARG A 65 43.75 42.78 -21.12
C ARG A 65 42.26 42.38 -21.12
N CYS A 66 41.35 43.26 -21.55
CA CYS A 66 39.93 42.92 -21.69
C CYS A 66 39.68 41.82 -22.74
N LYS A 67 40.42 41.81 -23.85
CA LYS A 67 40.35 40.72 -24.84
C LYS A 67 40.78 39.38 -24.25
N ILE A 68 41.85 39.35 -23.46
CA ILE A 68 42.32 38.11 -22.81
C ILE A 68 41.27 37.62 -21.80
N VAL A 69 40.70 38.49 -20.97
CA VAL A 69 39.66 38.12 -20.00
C VAL A 69 38.41 37.58 -20.70
N LEU A 70 37.96 38.21 -21.79
CA LEU A 70 36.81 37.73 -22.58
C LEU A 70 37.08 36.36 -23.20
N ILE A 71 38.28 36.13 -23.74
CA ILE A 71 38.66 34.83 -24.32
C ILE A 71 38.70 33.76 -23.24
N VAL A 72 39.30 34.03 -22.07
CA VAL A 72 39.36 33.06 -20.97
C VAL A 72 37.97 32.73 -20.43
N SER A 73 37.10 33.73 -20.22
CA SER A 73 35.72 33.51 -19.78
C SER A 73 34.90 32.72 -20.80
N PHE A 74 35.07 33.00 -22.10
CA PHE A 74 34.39 32.26 -23.16
C PHE A 74 34.89 30.81 -23.25
N LEU A 75 36.19 30.57 -23.11
CA LEU A 75 36.75 29.21 -23.07
C LEU A 75 36.28 28.44 -21.83
N TRP A 76 36.17 29.09 -20.67
CA TRP A 76 35.62 28.47 -19.46
C TRP A 76 34.14 28.16 -19.61
N PHE A 77 33.36 29.05 -20.24
CA PHE A 77 31.96 28.80 -20.58
C PHE A 77 31.79 27.63 -21.56
N LEU A 78 32.63 27.55 -22.60
CA LEU A 78 32.63 26.41 -23.52
C LEU A 78 33.02 25.11 -22.82
N ALA A 79 34.05 25.12 -21.96
CA ALA A 79 34.45 23.94 -21.20
C ALA A 79 33.34 23.45 -20.25
N THR A 80 32.66 24.37 -19.57
CA THR A 80 31.51 24.05 -18.71
C THR A 80 30.31 23.55 -19.53
N MET A 81 30.00 24.13 -20.68
CA MET A 81 28.98 23.62 -21.61
C MET A 81 29.30 22.20 -22.09
N VAL A 82 30.54 21.93 -22.53
CA VAL A 82 30.98 20.60 -22.95
C VAL A 82 30.90 19.61 -21.79
N PHE A 83 31.34 20.00 -20.59
CA PHE A 83 31.22 19.17 -19.39
C PHE A 83 29.75 18.85 -19.04
N VAL A 84 28.86 19.83 -19.15
CA VAL A 84 27.40 19.63 -18.94
C VAL A 84 26.82 18.68 -19.98
N VAL A 85 27.16 18.83 -21.26
CA VAL A 85 26.67 17.95 -22.34
C VAL A 85 27.18 16.52 -22.17
N LEU A 86 28.48 16.33 -21.92
CA LEU A 86 29.06 15.00 -21.72
C LEU A 86 28.51 14.30 -20.47
N ASN A 87 28.28 15.05 -19.39
CA ASN A 87 27.65 14.49 -18.20
C ASN A 87 26.16 14.20 -18.40
N ARG A 88 25.48 14.97 -19.25
CA ARG A 88 24.08 14.71 -19.60
C ARG A 88 23.93 13.43 -20.41
N GLU A 89 24.80 13.17 -21.40
CA GLU A 89 24.78 11.91 -22.16
C GLU A 89 25.00 10.71 -21.24
N LYS A 90 26.03 10.75 -20.38
CA LYS A 90 26.27 9.69 -19.39
C LYS A 90 25.10 9.49 -18.43
N ALA A 91 24.41 10.56 -18.04
CA ALA A 91 23.24 10.47 -17.17
C ALA A 91 22.05 9.81 -17.89
N VAL A 92 21.83 10.11 -19.17
CA VAL A 92 20.77 9.50 -20.00
C VAL A 92 21.05 8.00 -20.22
N ASP A 93 22.29 7.62 -20.51
CA ASP A 93 22.68 6.22 -20.65
C ASP A 93 22.48 5.44 -19.35
N HIS A 94 22.86 6.04 -18.21
CA HIS A 94 22.65 5.44 -16.90
C HIS A 94 21.16 5.30 -16.55
N GLU A 95 20.34 6.33 -16.79
CA GLU A 95 18.90 6.28 -16.53
C GLU A 95 18.21 5.20 -17.38
N THR A 96 18.59 5.08 -18.65
CA THR A 96 18.09 4.04 -19.56
C THR A 96 18.49 2.63 -19.09
N ALA A 97 19.74 2.46 -18.63
CA ALA A 97 20.22 1.20 -18.10
C ALA A 97 19.51 0.79 -16.79
N VAL A 98 19.24 1.74 -15.89
CA VAL A 98 18.47 1.50 -14.65
C VAL A 98 17.03 1.11 -14.99
N GLU A 99 16.37 1.82 -15.92
CA GLU A 99 15.01 1.48 -16.34
C GLU A 99 14.93 0.09 -16.97
N TYR A 100 15.91 -0.28 -17.80
CA TYR A 100 15.99 -1.62 -18.38
C TYR A 100 16.20 -2.70 -17.30
N PHE A 101 17.12 -2.45 -16.37
CA PHE A 101 17.39 -3.34 -15.25
C PHE A 101 16.14 -3.54 -14.39
N GLU A 102 15.47 -2.46 -14.00
CA GLU A 102 14.27 -2.48 -13.17
C GLU A 102 13.16 -3.36 -13.76
N LYS A 103 12.93 -3.28 -15.08
CA LYS A 103 11.96 -4.10 -15.80
C LYS A 103 12.25 -5.60 -15.78
N GLN A 104 13.37 -6.03 -15.18
CA GLN A 104 13.77 -7.42 -15.02
C GLN A 104 13.86 -7.82 -13.55
N VAL A 105 13.69 -6.89 -12.61
CA VAL A 105 13.76 -7.20 -11.18
C VAL A 105 12.42 -7.75 -10.71
N ILE A 106 12.49 -8.86 -9.97
CA ILE A 106 11.37 -9.40 -9.23
C ILE A 106 11.72 -9.63 -7.76
N ALA A 107 10.70 -9.52 -6.93
CA ALA A 107 10.77 -9.71 -5.49
C ALA A 107 9.75 -10.78 -5.06
N VAL A 108 10.20 -12.02 -4.95
CA VAL A 108 9.38 -13.18 -4.57
C VAL A 108 9.03 -13.10 -3.08
N GLN A 109 7.73 -13.13 -2.79
CA GLN A 109 7.19 -13.08 -1.44
C GLN A 109 6.93 -14.49 -0.91
N THR A 110 6.22 -15.31 -1.69
CA THR A 110 5.79 -16.65 -1.29
C THR A 110 5.62 -17.54 -2.51
N GLY A 111 5.72 -18.84 -2.30
CA GLY A 111 5.50 -19.85 -3.32
C GLY A 111 4.64 -20.98 -2.79
N PHE A 112 3.73 -21.47 -3.65
CA PHE A 112 2.80 -22.55 -3.34
C PHE A 112 2.97 -23.68 -4.34
N TYR A 113 2.94 -24.92 -3.85
CA TYR A 113 2.85 -26.11 -4.68
C TYR A 113 1.48 -26.76 -4.55
N TYR A 114 0.77 -26.83 -5.67
CA TYR A 114 -0.53 -27.49 -5.79
C TYR A 114 -0.32 -28.85 -6.42
N ASN A 115 -0.23 -29.89 -5.60
CA ASN A 115 -0.26 -31.27 -6.09
C ASN A 115 -1.59 -31.60 -6.79
N SER A 116 -2.69 -31.02 -6.30
CA SER A 116 -3.96 -30.92 -7.03
C SER A 116 -4.62 -29.57 -6.76
N SER A 117 -5.43 -29.08 -7.70
CA SER A 117 -6.13 -27.78 -7.53
C SER A 117 -7.53 -27.79 -8.13
N VAL A 118 -8.44 -27.05 -7.50
CA VAL A 118 -9.79 -26.78 -8.04
C VAL A 118 -9.77 -25.84 -9.26
N PHE A 119 -8.66 -25.13 -9.50
CA PHE A 119 -8.53 -24.14 -10.55
C PHE A 119 -7.37 -24.40 -11.50
N TYR A 120 -6.19 -24.76 -10.95
CA TYR A 120 -5.01 -25.06 -11.75
C TYR A 120 -4.92 -26.53 -12.12
N PRO A 121 -4.17 -26.89 -13.19
CA PRO A 121 -3.78 -28.27 -13.40
C PRO A 121 -3.00 -28.83 -12.21
N ASP A 122 -3.07 -30.14 -12.03
CA ASP A 122 -2.29 -30.84 -11.00
C ASP A 122 -0.78 -30.60 -11.19
N ASN A 123 -0.06 -30.59 -10.08
CA ASN A 123 1.37 -30.30 -10.00
C ASN A 123 1.73 -28.90 -10.55
N THR A 124 1.00 -27.88 -10.12
CA THR A 124 1.30 -26.49 -10.49
C THR A 124 2.01 -25.77 -9.35
N ILE A 125 3.07 -25.03 -9.66
CA ILE A 125 3.65 -24.04 -8.76
C ILE A 125 3.06 -22.67 -9.07
N VAL A 126 2.70 -21.95 -8.01
CA VAL A 126 2.26 -20.56 -8.06
C VAL A 126 3.17 -19.72 -7.18
N LEU A 127 3.78 -18.67 -7.74
CA LEU A 127 4.52 -17.68 -6.95
C LEU A 127 3.79 -16.36 -6.91
N LEU A 128 3.85 -15.72 -5.75
CA LEU A 128 3.50 -14.31 -5.57
C LEU A 128 4.76 -13.48 -5.46
N PHE A 129 4.82 -12.40 -6.24
CA PHE A 129 5.98 -11.53 -6.25
C PHE A 129 5.61 -10.10 -6.64
N PHE A 130 6.46 -9.15 -6.27
CA PHE A 130 6.39 -7.78 -6.76
C PHE A 130 7.34 -7.57 -7.94
N GLY A 131 6.95 -6.72 -8.87
CA GLY A 131 7.80 -6.26 -9.95
C GLY A 131 7.33 -4.91 -10.49
N ASP A 132 8.14 -4.30 -11.33
CA ASP A 132 7.77 -3.06 -12.00
C ASP A 132 6.49 -3.22 -12.84
N ILE A 133 5.69 -2.16 -12.95
CA ILE A 133 4.45 -2.17 -13.73
C ILE A 133 4.69 -2.46 -15.22
N LYS A 134 5.90 -2.22 -15.73
CA LYS A 134 6.37 -2.54 -17.08
C LYS A 134 7.32 -3.74 -17.10
N LEU A 135 7.26 -4.62 -16.10
CA LEU A 135 8.01 -5.87 -16.03
C LEU A 135 8.00 -6.59 -17.39
N ASN A 136 9.19 -6.89 -17.90
CA ASN A 136 9.36 -7.73 -19.08
C ASN A 136 9.15 -9.18 -18.64
N SER A 137 7.97 -9.74 -18.92
CA SER A 137 7.61 -11.11 -18.53
C SER A 137 8.26 -12.22 -19.37
N THR A 138 9.12 -11.89 -20.34
CA THR A 138 9.77 -12.87 -21.22
C THR A 138 11.06 -13.44 -20.62
N GLY A 139 11.36 -14.70 -20.93
CA GLY A 139 12.61 -15.35 -20.52
C GLY A 139 12.64 -15.91 -19.10
N PHE A 140 11.52 -15.83 -18.35
CA PHE A 140 11.40 -16.50 -17.07
C PHE A 140 11.09 -18.00 -17.26
N ALA A 141 11.82 -18.86 -16.54
CA ALA A 141 11.57 -20.30 -16.55
C ALA A 141 11.72 -20.92 -15.15
N CYS A 142 10.85 -21.87 -14.85
CA CYS A 142 10.83 -22.64 -13.63
C CYS A 142 11.69 -23.89 -13.79
N VAL A 143 12.65 -24.09 -12.89
CA VAL A 143 13.41 -25.32 -12.77
C VAL A 143 12.91 -26.04 -11.52
N THR A 144 12.28 -27.19 -11.72
CA THR A 144 11.69 -27.99 -10.64
C THR A 144 12.27 -29.38 -10.66
N GLY A 145 12.69 -29.88 -9.51
CA GLY A 145 13.27 -31.21 -9.40
C GLY A 145 12.81 -31.97 -8.16
N ASN A 146 12.76 -33.29 -8.33
CA ASN A 146 12.74 -34.27 -7.24
C ASN A 146 14.00 -35.14 -7.32
N GLU A 147 14.07 -36.23 -6.56
CA GLU A 147 15.25 -37.11 -6.54
C GLU A 147 15.60 -37.75 -7.89
N THR A 148 14.65 -37.83 -8.82
CA THR A 148 14.77 -38.63 -10.05
C THR A 148 14.67 -37.81 -11.33
N ILE A 149 13.88 -36.74 -11.31
CA ILE A 149 13.53 -35.96 -12.50
C ILE A 149 13.72 -34.48 -12.19
N SER A 150 14.31 -33.76 -13.14
CA SER A 150 14.36 -32.30 -13.17
C SER A 150 13.78 -31.81 -14.49
N THR A 151 12.91 -30.81 -14.42
CA THR A 151 12.26 -30.21 -15.59
C THR A 151 12.46 -28.71 -15.60
N ASN A 152 12.63 -28.16 -16.80
CA ASN A 152 12.66 -26.74 -17.06
C ASN A 152 11.43 -26.34 -17.87
N THR A 153 10.56 -25.51 -17.30
CA THR A 153 9.29 -25.10 -17.91
C THR A 153 9.20 -23.59 -18.02
N THR A 154 8.69 -23.08 -19.14
CA THR A 154 8.47 -21.63 -19.31
C THR A 154 7.45 -21.14 -18.30
N ALA A 155 7.80 -20.07 -17.58
CA ALA A 155 6.91 -19.48 -16.60
C ALA A 155 5.86 -18.58 -17.26
N ARG A 156 4.62 -18.65 -16.76
CA ARG A 156 3.55 -17.73 -17.16
C ARG A 156 3.31 -16.69 -16.08
N ILE A 157 3.64 -15.44 -16.41
CA ILE A 157 3.52 -14.28 -15.50
C ILE A 157 2.30 -13.43 -15.87
N ARG A 158 1.51 -13.05 -14.87
CA ARG A 158 0.36 -12.13 -15.02
C ARG A 158 0.27 -11.19 -13.81
N SER A 159 -0.19 -9.96 -14.04
CA SER A 159 -0.56 -9.04 -12.97
C SER A 159 -1.81 -9.55 -12.28
N VAL A 160 -1.90 -9.50 -10.95
CA VAL A 160 -3.04 -10.07 -10.21
C VAL A 160 -4.36 -9.32 -10.43
N ALA A 161 -4.29 -8.10 -10.95
CA ALA A 161 -5.44 -7.35 -11.45
C ALA A 161 -5.01 -6.38 -12.56
N ALA A 162 -5.98 -5.61 -13.07
CA ALA A 162 -5.71 -4.51 -13.97
C ALA A 162 -4.70 -3.53 -13.33
N LYS A 163 -3.61 -3.27 -14.05
CA LYS A 163 -2.50 -2.45 -13.57
C LYS A 163 -2.98 -1.02 -13.30
N THR A 164 -2.75 -0.54 -12.08
CA THR A 164 -3.03 0.86 -11.74
C THR A 164 -1.78 1.70 -11.98
N ALA A 165 -1.89 2.82 -12.70
CA ALA A 165 -0.74 3.71 -12.94
C ALA A 165 -0.36 4.57 -11.70
N ILE A 166 -0.83 4.18 -10.52
CA ILE A 166 -0.63 4.91 -9.26
C ILE A 166 0.74 4.60 -8.66
N CYS A 167 1.23 3.38 -8.93
CA CYS A 167 2.38 2.78 -8.28
C CYS A 167 3.37 2.21 -9.28
N ARG A 168 4.66 2.32 -8.96
CA ARG A 168 5.73 1.81 -9.83
C ARG A 168 5.79 0.29 -9.80
N TRP A 169 5.54 -0.32 -8.65
CA TRP A 169 5.55 -1.76 -8.46
C TRP A 169 4.14 -2.26 -8.15
N THR A 170 3.82 -3.42 -8.73
CA THR A 170 2.52 -4.10 -8.58
C THR A 170 2.74 -5.58 -8.28
N THR A 171 1.67 -6.24 -7.83
CA THR A 171 1.71 -7.66 -7.50
C THR A 171 1.47 -8.51 -8.75
N TYR A 172 2.31 -9.52 -8.93
CA TYR A 172 2.21 -10.49 -10.01
C TYR A 172 2.05 -11.91 -9.45
N ILE A 173 1.42 -12.75 -10.26
CA ILE A 173 1.46 -14.20 -10.13
C ILE A 173 2.35 -14.78 -11.21
N LEU A 174 3.17 -15.76 -10.84
CA LEU A 174 3.87 -16.65 -11.76
C LEU A 174 3.29 -18.05 -11.60
N THR A 175 3.03 -18.72 -12.72
CA THR A 175 2.51 -20.09 -12.75
C THR A 175 3.39 -20.96 -13.63
N CYS A 176 3.68 -22.18 -13.19
CA CYS A 176 4.40 -23.17 -14.00
C CYS A 176 4.01 -24.61 -13.65
N PRO A 177 3.97 -25.50 -14.66
CA PRO A 177 3.92 -26.94 -14.41
C PRO A 177 5.19 -27.39 -13.68
N SER A 178 5.02 -28.32 -12.74
CA SER A 178 6.07 -28.89 -11.90
C SER A 178 6.08 -30.42 -11.98
N VAL A 179 7.20 -31.01 -11.57
CA VAL A 179 7.25 -32.45 -11.25
C VAL A 179 6.37 -32.76 -10.03
N MET A 180 6.00 -34.02 -9.87
CA MET A 180 5.30 -34.47 -8.67
C MET A 180 6.22 -34.35 -7.45
N ASN A 181 5.68 -33.77 -6.37
CA ASN A 181 6.35 -33.55 -5.07
C ASN A 181 7.77 -32.96 -5.23
N PRO A 182 7.90 -31.73 -5.75
CA PRO A 182 9.20 -31.13 -5.99
C PRO A 182 9.94 -30.93 -4.67
N SER A 183 11.18 -31.43 -4.59
CA SER A 183 12.08 -31.20 -3.45
C SER A 183 12.88 -29.90 -3.59
N ASN A 184 13.02 -29.40 -4.82
CA ASN A 184 13.72 -28.15 -5.12
C ASN A 184 12.97 -27.36 -6.20
N PHE A 185 13.06 -26.05 -6.08
CA PHE A 185 12.49 -25.12 -7.03
C PHE A 185 13.35 -23.87 -7.14
N HIS A 186 13.67 -23.52 -8.39
CA HIS A 186 14.46 -22.37 -8.77
C HIS A 186 13.79 -21.62 -9.91
N LEU A 187 13.95 -20.30 -9.92
CA LEU A 187 13.56 -19.46 -11.03
C LEU A 187 14.79 -19.05 -11.84
N THR A 188 14.69 -19.03 -13.16
CA THR A 188 15.76 -18.55 -14.04
C THR A 188 15.24 -17.42 -14.93
N ILE A 189 16.13 -16.49 -15.29
CA ILE A 189 15.84 -15.40 -16.24
C ILE A 189 16.84 -15.51 -17.37
N HIS A 190 16.34 -15.61 -18.61
CA HIS A 190 17.17 -15.80 -19.82
C HIS A 190 18.16 -16.97 -19.69
N ASN A 191 17.71 -18.08 -19.08
CA ASN A 191 18.50 -19.27 -18.79
C ASN A 191 19.71 -19.05 -17.87
N LEU A 192 19.80 -17.91 -17.18
CA LEU A 192 20.78 -17.71 -16.13
C LEU A 192 20.31 -18.43 -14.87
N PRO A 193 21.09 -19.38 -14.33
CA PRO A 193 20.70 -20.12 -13.13
C PRO A 193 20.61 -19.16 -11.94
N SER A 194 19.56 -19.30 -11.12
CA SER A 194 19.53 -18.67 -9.81
C SER A 194 20.05 -19.65 -8.76
N ASN A 195 20.95 -19.15 -7.89
CA ASN A 195 21.43 -19.90 -6.73
C ASN A 195 20.47 -19.77 -5.53
N ILE A 196 19.20 -19.46 -5.79
CA ILE A 196 18.17 -19.26 -4.79
C ILE A 196 17.17 -20.39 -4.94
N THR A 197 17.09 -21.25 -3.92
CA THR A 197 15.98 -22.18 -3.77
C THR A 197 14.83 -21.42 -3.14
N ILE A 198 13.68 -21.37 -3.82
CA ILE A 198 12.48 -20.73 -3.30
C ILE A 198 11.66 -21.80 -2.58
N PRO A 199 11.33 -21.62 -1.28
CA PRO A 199 10.52 -22.56 -0.55
C PRO A 199 9.10 -22.59 -1.11
N LEU A 200 8.52 -23.78 -1.13
CA LEU A 200 7.15 -24.01 -1.58
C LEU A 200 6.31 -24.48 -0.40
N GLU A 201 5.21 -23.77 -0.16
CA GLU A 201 4.22 -24.14 0.84
C GLU A 201 3.10 -24.95 0.20
N LEU A 202 2.50 -25.84 0.98
CA LEU A 202 1.27 -26.52 0.57
C LEU A 202 0.05 -25.67 0.96
N PRO A 203 -0.93 -25.49 0.06
CA PRO A 203 -2.18 -24.83 0.42
C PRO A 203 -2.93 -25.67 1.47
N SER A 204 -3.74 -24.99 2.30
CA SER A 204 -4.62 -25.65 3.25
C SER A 204 -5.64 -26.52 2.51
N ARG A 205 -5.88 -27.72 3.03
CA ARG A 205 -6.89 -28.66 2.51
C ARG A 205 -7.97 -29.02 3.54
N LYS A 206 -7.93 -28.41 4.73
CA LYS A 206 -8.96 -28.64 5.76
C LYS A 206 -10.28 -28.02 5.28
N PRO A 207 -11.33 -28.79 4.95
CA PRO A 207 -12.55 -28.24 4.39
C PRO A 207 -13.21 -27.19 5.29
N ARG A 208 -13.69 -26.11 4.69
CA ARG A 208 -14.33 -24.94 5.31
C ARG A 208 -15.41 -24.42 4.36
N GLY A 209 -16.51 -23.92 4.90
CA GLY A 209 -17.51 -23.20 4.11
C GLY A 209 -16.97 -21.83 3.69
N ILE A 210 -16.63 -20.99 4.65
CA ILE A 210 -16.18 -19.61 4.43
C ILE A 210 -14.80 -19.38 5.07
N VAL A 211 -13.89 -18.85 4.28
CA VAL A 211 -12.65 -18.22 4.78
C VAL A 211 -12.71 -16.72 4.55
N ALA A 212 -12.47 -15.93 5.60
CA ALA A 212 -12.38 -14.47 5.49
C ALA A 212 -10.92 -14.01 5.47
N CYS A 213 -10.52 -13.33 4.41
CA CYS A 213 -9.22 -12.70 4.27
C CYS A 213 -9.36 -11.18 4.49
N TYR A 214 -8.73 -10.68 5.55
CA TYR A 214 -8.78 -9.26 5.88
C TYR A 214 -7.59 -8.49 5.33
N ALA A 215 -7.84 -7.25 4.95
CA ALA A 215 -6.79 -6.28 4.69
C ALA A 215 -5.86 -6.11 5.91
N PRO A 216 -4.56 -5.83 5.73
CA PRO A 216 -3.63 -5.77 6.85
C PRO A 216 -3.94 -4.66 7.86
N MET A 217 -3.75 -4.96 9.15
CA MET A 217 -3.74 -3.96 10.22
C MET A 217 -2.42 -3.20 10.24
N PHE A 218 -2.51 -1.88 10.31
CA PHE A 218 -1.37 -0.97 10.34
C PHE A 218 -1.66 0.18 11.29
N TYR A 219 -0.89 0.26 12.38
CA TYR A 219 -1.12 1.19 13.49
C TYR A 219 -2.58 1.12 13.96
N GLU A 220 -3.14 -0.10 13.98
CA GLU A 220 -4.52 -0.29 14.37
C GLU A 220 -4.63 -0.23 15.89
N GLN A 221 -5.56 0.59 16.35
CA GLN A 221 -5.82 0.88 17.76
C GLN A 221 -7.31 0.74 18.09
N ARG A 222 -8.17 0.65 17.06
CA ARG A 222 -9.62 0.68 17.20
C ARG A 222 -10.13 -0.71 17.54
N TRP A 223 -9.76 -1.19 18.72
CA TRP A 223 -10.01 -2.55 19.20
C TRP A 223 -11.50 -2.92 19.14
N GLN A 224 -12.42 -1.97 19.35
CA GLN A 224 -13.87 -2.21 19.38
C GLN A 224 -14.36 -2.84 18.08
N VAL A 225 -14.01 -2.26 16.93
CA VAL A 225 -14.50 -2.77 15.63
C VAL A 225 -13.73 -3.98 15.19
N VAL A 226 -12.41 -4.01 15.39
CA VAL A 226 -11.61 -5.17 15.00
C VAL A 226 -12.13 -6.41 15.73
N THR A 227 -12.31 -6.33 17.05
CA THR A 227 -12.85 -7.44 17.84
C THR A 227 -14.29 -7.74 17.47
N MET A 228 -15.15 -6.73 17.37
CA MET A 228 -16.55 -6.91 16.97
C MET A 228 -16.70 -7.59 15.60
N ILE A 229 -15.93 -7.19 14.59
CA ILE A 229 -16.02 -7.78 13.25
C ILE A 229 -15.64 -9.26 13.28
N HIS A 230 -14.57 -9.61 14.01
CA HIS A 230 -14.17 -11.00 14.12
C HIS A 230 -15.23 -11.83 14.87
N GLU A 231 -15.76 -11.31 15.98
CA GLU A 231 -16.86 -11.91 16.75
C GLU A 231 -18.12 -12.10 15.91
N LEU A 232 -18.59 -11.04 15.25
CA LEU A 232 -19.79 -11.06 14.43
C LEU A 232 -19.65 -12.02 13.26
N ASN A 233 -18.51 -12.01 12.56
CA ASN A 233 -18.31 -12.92 11.43
C ASN A 233 -18.24 -14.39 11.89
N ALA A 234 -17.58 -14.69 13.02
CA ALA A 234 -17.63 -16.03 13.59
C ALA A 234 -19.07 -16.42 13.96
N GLY A 235 -19.82 -15.51 14.60
CA GLY A 235 -21.22 -15.72 14.94
C GLY A 235 -22.13 -15.86 13.72
N PHE A 236 -21.84 -15.19 12.61
CA PHE A 236 -22.55 -15.34 11.34
C PHE A 236 -22.07 -16.53 10.50
N GLY A 237 -21.26 -17.43 11.06
CA GLY A 237 -20.91 -18.70 10.43
C GLY A 237 -19.66 -18.66 9.53
N VAL A 238 -18.78 -17.67 9.69
CA VAL A 238 -17.44 -17.72 9.07
C VAL A 238 -16.58 -18.73 9.82
N ASP A 239 -16.16 -19.80 9.13
CA ASP A 239 -15.40 -20.90 9.74
C ASP A 239 -13.99 -20.50 10.16
N PHE A 240 -13.35 -19.62 9.39
CA PHE A 240 -11.95 -19.28 9.61
C PHE A 240 -11.61 -17.89 9.06
N GLN A 241 -10.81 -17.16 9.82
CA GLN A 241 -10.47 -15.78 9.56
C GLN A 241 -8.95 -15.62 9.52
N VAL A 242 -8.44 -14.83 8.59
CA VAL A 242 -7.01 -14.57 8.43
C VAL A 242 -6.79 -13.08 8.40
N HIS A 243 -6.00 -12.60 9.36
CA HIS A 243 -5.68 -11.19 9.48
C HIS A 243 -4.17 -10.99 9.44
N TYR A 244 -3.72 -10.19 8.49
CA TYR A 244 -2.33 -9.75 8.42
C TYR A 244 -2.11 -8.56 9.36
N VAL A 245 -0.98 -8.56 10.04
CA VAL A 245 -0.63 -7.56 11.03
C VAL A 245 0.73 -6.99 10.66
N GLN A 246 0.81 -5.69 10.38
CA GLN A 246 2.07 -4.96 10.28
C GLN A 246 2.45 -4.37 11.63
N SER A 247 1.52 -3.62 12.23
CA SER A 247 1.63 -3.09 13.59
C SER A 247 0.25 -2.83 14.17
N VAL A 248 0.07 -3.17 15.44
CA VAL A 248 -1.15 -2.89 16.21
C VAL A 248 -0.81 -2.56 17.65
N VAL A 249 -1.70 -1.84 18.32
CA VAL A 249 -1.66 -1.65 19.76
C VAL A 249 -1.73 -3.03 20.45
N GLY A 250 -0.90 -3.24 21.48
CA GLY A 250 -0.64 -4.56 22.06
C GLY A 250 -1.90 -5.24 22.58
N GLU A 251 -2.78 -4.46 23.18
CA GLU A 251 -4.06 -4.85 23.76
C GLU A 251 -5.03 -5.40 22.70
N VAL A 252 -4.95 -4.93 21.44
CA VAL A 252 -5.73 -5.49 20.32
C VAL A 252 -5.34 -6.96 20.07
N MET A 253 -4.05 -7.29 20.13
CA MET A 253 -3.60 -8.67 19.95
C MET A 253 -4.08 -9.57 21.10
N GLU A 254 -4.05 -9.05 22.32
CA GLU A 254 -4.48 -9.79 23.51
C GLU A 254 -5.99 -10.06 23.48
N LEU A 255 -6.79 -9.13 22.97
CA LEU A 255 -8.22 -9.34 22.75
C LEU A 255 -8.52 -10.39 21.66
N LEU A 256 -7.66 -10.55 20.66
CA LEU A 256 -7.86 -11.51 19.57
C LEU A 256 -7.32 -12.92 19.87
N ASP A 257 -6.42 -13.03 20.85
CA ASP A 257 -5.77 -14.30 21.25
C ASP A 257 -6.75 -15.44 21.60
N PRO A 258 -7.89 -15.21 22.29
CA PRO A 258 -8.89 -16.26 22.52
C PRO A 258 -9.40 -16.89 21.21
N MET A 259 -9.68 -16.09 20.18
CA MET A 259 -10.15 -16.58 18.89
C MET A 259 -9.05 -17.35 18.15
N VAL A 260 -7.78 -16.93 18.30
CA VAL A 260 -6.62 -17.65 17.76
C VAL A 260 -6.49 -19.03 18.42
N LYS A 261 -6.59 -19.10 19.75
CA LYS A 261 -6.56 -20.36 20.52
C LYS A 261 -7.69 -21.32 20.16
N GLN A 262 -8.87 -20.79 19.83
CA GLN A 262 -10.01 -21.57 19.37
C GLN A 262 -9.87 -22.03 17.90
N GLY A 263 -8.86 -21.55 17.17
CA GLY A 263 -8.64 -21.89 15.77
C GLY A 263 -9.63 -21.22 14.80
N LEU A 264 -10.29 -20.14 15.24
CA LEU A 264 -11.22 -19.33 14.43
C LEU A 264 -10.50 -18.20 13.68
N LEU A 265 -9.34 -17.78 14.19
CA LEU A 265 -8.56 -16.66 13.66
C LEU A 265 -7.08 -17.04 13.53
N GLU A 266 -6.45 -16.62 12.45
CA GLU A 266 -5.01 -16.63 12.28
C GLU A 266 -4.49 -15.20 12.16
N LEU A 267 -3.55 -14.84 13.02
CA LEU A 267 -2.81 -13.59 12.95
C LEU A 267 -1.45 -13.84 12.29
N ARG A 268 -1.23 -13.26 11.11
CA ARG A 268 0.02 -13.40 10.35
C ARG A 268 0.80 -12.10 10.33
N GLY A 269 2.11 -12.18 10.59
CA GLY A 269 2.98 -11.03 10.40
C GLY A 269 3.08 -10.68 8.91
N LEU A 270 2.80 -9.42 8.58
CA LEU A 270 3.10 -8.87 7.26
C LEU A 270 4.38 -8.04 7.35
N ASP A 271 5.49 -8.70 7.06
CA ASP A 271 6.79 -8.06 6.97
C ASP A 271 6.88 -7.21 5.69
N ILE A 272 7.45 -6.02 5.80
CA ILE A 272 7.79 -5.19 4.63
C ILE A 272 9.20 -5.60 4.20
N PRO A 273 9.37 -6.28 3.06
CA PRO A 273 10.68 -6.72 2.60
C PRO A 273 11.73 -5.61 2.62
N ASP A 274 12.89 -5.95 3.15
CA ASP A 274 14.11 -5.19 2.95
C ASP A 274 14.89 -5.82 1.81
N TYR A 275 14.82 -5.19 0.63
CA TYR A 275 15.53 -5.69 -0.56
C TYR A 275 17.03 -5.40 -0.55
N GLY A 276 17.55 -4.89 0.56
CA GLY A 276 18.97 -4.63 0.76
C GLY A 276 19.45 -3.32 0.14
N ILE A 277 20.59 -2.85 0.64
CA ILE A 277 21.22 -1.61 0.21
C ILE A 277 21.67 -1.67 -1.25
N GLU A 278 22.06 -2.84 -1.75
CA GLU A 278 22.57 -2.99 -3.11
C GLU A 278 21.48 -2.73 -4.15
N LEU A 279 20.32 -3.41 -4.03
CA LEU A 279 19.21 -3.20 -4.94
C LEU A 279 18.67 -1.77 -4.84
N THR A 280 18.50 -1.27 -3.61
CA THR A 280 18.05 0.10 -3.35
C THR A 280 18.97 1.12 -4.01
N ARG A 281 20.30 0.93 -3.94
CA ARG A 281 21.29 1.80 -4.59
C ARG A 281 21.23 1.71 -6.12
N LYS A 282 21.05 0.50 -6.69
CA LYS A 282 20.93 0.29 -8.15
C LYS A 282 19.68 0.97 -8.71
N LEU A 283 18.55 0.88 -8.00
CA LEU A 283 17.27 1.46 -8.42
C LEU A 283 17.13 2.94 -8.07
N GLY A 284 17.86 3.42 -7.06
CA GLY A 284 17.78 4.80 -6.56
C GLY A 284 16.58 5.05 -5.62
N TYR A 285 15.86 4.01 -5.20
CA TYR A 285 14.75 4.05 -4.23
C TYR A 285 14.52 2.65 -3.66
N ASN A 286 13.75 2.54 -2.57
CA ASN A 286 13.38 1.25 -1.98
C ASN A 286 12.11 0.70 -2.66
N PRO A 287 12.16 -0.46 -3.33
CA PRO A 287 10.99 -1.05 -4.00
C PRO A 287 9.81 -1.34 -3.07
N ALA A 288 10.05 -1.64 -1.79
CA ALA A 288 8.99 -1.91 -0.83
C ALA A 288 8.12 -0.66 -0.53
N GLN A 289 8.65 0.53 -0.78
CA GLN A 289 7.90 1.79 -0.69
C GLN A 289 7.18 2.15 -2.00
N ALA A 290 7.44 1.39 -3.06
CA ALA A 290 6.92 1.62 -4.40
C ALA A 290 5.81 0.63 -4.80
N THR A 291 5.31 -0.16 -3.84
CA THR A 291 4.20 -1.12 -4.03
C THR A 291 2.83 -0.51 -3.73
N GLU A 292 1.82 -0.98 -4.45
CA GLU A 292 0.44 -0.56 -4.26
C GLU A 292 -0.18 -0.96 -2.91
N ALA A 293 -1.10 -0.10 -2.45
CA ALA A 293 -1.97 -0.32 -1.29
C ALA A 293 -1.26 -0.81 -0.01
N ARG A 294 -0.01 -0.40 0.25
CA ARG A 294 0.75 -0.79 1.47
C ARG A 294 0.90 -2.32 1.63
N HIS A 295 1.13 -3.04 0.53
CA HIS A 295 1.15 -4.51 0.50
C HIS A 295 -0.20 -5.20 0.81
N GLN A 296 -1.32 -4.45 0.89
CA GLN A 296 -2.65 -5.02 1.10
C GLN A 296 -3.01 -6.01 -0.02
N VAL A 297 -2.71 -5.68 -1.27
CA VAL A 297 -2.94 -6.58 -2.40
C VAL A 297 -2.21 -7.90 -2.18
N MET A 298 -0.91 -7.87 -1.88
CA MET A 298 -0.10 -9.06 -1.65
C MET A 298 -0.63 -9.93 -0.50
N ALA A 299 -1.02 -9.31 0.62
CA ALA A 299 -1.57 -10.04 1.77
C ALA A 299 -2.88 -10.76 1.43
N LEU A 300 -3.77 -10.10 0.69
CA LEU A 300 -5.02 -10.71 0.23
C LEU A 300 -4.76 -11.83 -0.78
N GLN A 301 -3.76 -11.69 -1.66
CA GLN A 301 -3.34 -12.79 -2.54
C GLN A 301 -2.82 -13.98 -1.73
N ASP A 302 -1.91 -13.78 -0.77
CA ASP A 302 -1.36 -14.88 0.04
C ASP A 302 -2.47 -15.65 0.76
N CYS A 303 -3.38 -14.96 1.44
CA CYS A 303 -4.53 -15.61 2.08
C CYS A 303 -5.36 -16.42 1.09
N TYR A 304 -5.69 -15.82 -0.06
CA TYR A 304 -6.50 -16.50 -1.06
C TYR A 304 -5.82 -17.76 -1.59
N PHE A 305 -4.57 -17.69 -2.01
CA PHE A 305 -3.85 -18.87 -2.51
C PHE A 305 -3.62 -19.92 -1.43
N ARG A 306 -3.38 -19.52 -0.19
CA ARG A 306 -3.26 -20.44 0.93
C ARG A 306 -4.53 -21.22 1.22
N TYR A 307 -5.71 -20.63 1.03
CA TYR A 307 -6.98 -21.20 1.48
C TYR A 307 -7.95 -21.60 0.37
N ARG A 308 -7.67 -21.30 -0.90
CA ARG A 308 -8.56 -21.61 -2.04
C ARG A 308 -8.91 -23.08 -2.21
N GLU A 309 -8.02 -23.99 -1.80
CA GLU A 309 -8.26 -25.45 -1.90
C GLU A 309 -9.02 -26.00 -0.69
N SER A 310 -9.30 -25.16 0.30
CA SER A 310 -10.00 -25.54 1.53
C SER A 310 -11.38 -24.92 1.69
N ALA A 311 -11.70 -23.87 0.96
CA ALA A 311 -12.89 -23.06 1.18
C ALA A 311 -13.90 -23.20 0.03
N GLU A 312 -15.19 -23.20 0.33
CA GLU A 312 -16.22 -23.04 -0.69
C GLU A 312 -16.37 -21.58 -1.13
N PHE A 313 -16.25 -20.66 -0.18
CA PHE A 313 -16.28 -19.22 -0.39
C PHE A 313 -15.08 -18.55 0.27
N ILE A 314 -14.48 -17.58 -0.42
CA ILE A 314 -13.46 -16.70 0.18
C ILE A 314 -13.97 -15.27 0.19
N MET A 315 -14.16 -14.70 1.38
CA MET A 315 -14.58 -13.32 1.58
C MET A 315 -13.35 -12.41 1.66
N ILE A 316 -13.32 -11.33 0.89
CA ILE A 316 -12.30 -10.28 0.99
C ILE A 316 -12.91 -9.06 1.69
N SER A 317 -12.35 -8.67 2.84
CA SER A 317 -12.92 -7.63 3.70
C SER A 317 -11.86 -6.69 4.24
N ASP A 318 -12.24 -5.44 4.54
CA ASP A 318 -11.43 -4.56 5.38
C ASP A 318 -11.73 -4.84 6.88
N PRO A 319 -10.83 -4.49 7.82
CA PRO A 319 -11.05 -4.68 9.26
C PRO A 319 -12.12 -3.75 9.86
N ASP A 320 -12.83 -2.99 9.03
CA ASP A 320 -13.99 -2.17 9.35
C ASP A 320 -15.19 -2.45 8.43
N ASP A 321 -15.19 -3.60 7.75
CA ASP A 321 -16.27 -4.08 6.90
C ASP A 321 -17.00 -5.29 7.49
N LEU A 322 -18.33 -5.27 7.43
CA LEU A 322 -19.21 -6.34 7.87
C LEU A 322 -20.18 -6.75 6.76
N PHE A 323 -20.31 -8.05 6.51
CA PHE A 323 -21.37 -8.61 5.68
C PHE A 323 -22.48 -9.11 6.58
N LEU A 324 -23.73 -8.91 6.16
CA LEU A 324 -24.90 -9.31 6.93
C LEU A 324 -25.74 -10.33 6.16
N PRO A 325 -26.13 -11.44 6.80
CA PRO A 325 -27.06 -12.37 6.18
C PRO A 325 -28.45 -11.72 6.06
N HIS A 326 -29.04 -11.78 4.86
CA HIS A 326 -30.37 -11.26 4.57
C HIS A 326 -31.27 -12.28 3.86
N LYS A 327 -30.67 -13.17 3.06
CA LYS A 327 -31.30 -14.24 2.28
C LYS A 327 -31.21 -15.62 2.94
N GLY A 328 -30.55 -15.71 4.10
CA GLY A 328 -30.44 -16.93 4.89
C GLY A 328 -30.16 -16.62 6.37
N ASP A 329 -30.01 -17.68 7.18
CA ASP A 329 -29.84 -17.55 8.63
C ASP A 329 -28.40 -17.20 9.04
N ASN A 330 -27.45 -17.37 8.12
CA ASN A 330 -26.02 -17.11 8.30
C ASN A 330 -25.36 -16.75 6.95
N LEU A 331 -24.08 -16.36 6.97
CA LEU A 331 -23.37 -15.93 5.77
C LEU A 331 -23.14 -17.06 4.77
N TYR A 332 -23.07 -18.32 5.21
CA TYR A 332 -22.94 -19.45 4.29
C TYR A 332 -24.21 -19.63 3.46
N ASP A 333 -25.38 -19.51 4.08
CA ASP A 333 -26.67 -19.58 3.38
C ASP A 333 -26.86 -18.36 2.46
N GLU A 334 -26.45 -17.18 2.90
CA GLU A 334 -26.42 -15.95 2.08
C GLU A 334 -25.60 -16.18 0.79
N PHE A 335 -24.36 -16.67 0.92
CA PHE A 335 -23.48 -16.87 -0.23
C PHE A 335 -23.95 -18.03 -1.11
N SER A 336 -24.52 -19.07 -0.50
CA SER A 336 -25.13 -20.19 -1.23
C SER A 336 -26.34 -19.76 -2.05
N TYR A 337 -27.18 -18.85 -1.54
CA TYR A 337 -28.28 -18.25 -2.29
C TYR A 337 -27.77 -17.56 -3.55
N TRP A 338 -26.76 -16.68 -3.43
CA TRP A 338 -26.20 -15.97 -4.58
C TRP A 338 -25.45 -16.89 -5.55
N LYS A 339 -24.82 -17.95 -5.04
CA LYS A 339 -24.26 -19.02 -5.86
C LYS A 339 -25.31 -19.74 -6.66
N ASN A 340 -26.47 -20.06 -6.10
CA ASN A 340 -27.56 -20.69 -6.84
C ASN A 340 -28.13 -19.76 -7.93
N MET A 341 -28.16 -18.46 -7.68
CA MET A 341 -28.59 -17.46 -8.67
C MET A 341 -27.58 -17.27 -9.82
N ALA A 342 -26.28 -17.39 -9.53
CA ALA A 342 -25.21 -17.24 -10.50
C ALA A 342 -24.11 -18.30 -10.30
N PRO A 343 -24.38 -19.58 -10.68
CA PRO A 343 -23.55 -20.73 -10.26
C PRO A 343 -22.15 -20.75 -10.87
N THR A 344 -21.96 -20.06 -11.99
CA THR A 344 -20.67 -19.96 -12.68
C THR A 344 -19.95 -18.64 -12.38
N ALA A 345 -20.48 -17.79 -11.51
CA ALA A 345 -19.82 -16.52 -11.18
C ALA A 345 -18.47 -16.77 -10.49
N SER A 346 -17.46 -16.01 -10.89
CA SER A 346 -16.14 -16.03 -10.24
C SER A 346 -16.14 -15.34 -8.89
N ALA A 347 -17.01 -14.33 -8.74
CA ALA A 347 -17.23 -13.64 -7.50
C ALA A 347 -18.62 -12.98 -7.48
N TRP A 348 -19.11 -12.73 -6.26
CA TRP A 348 -20.31 -11.95 -5.99
C TRP A 348 -19.90 -10.66 -5.29
N THR A 349 -20.14 -9.53 -5.93
CA THR A 349 -19.81 -8.20 -5.42
C THR A 349 -21.02 -7.59 -4.73
N PHE A 350 -20.89 -7.35 -3.42
CA PHE A 350 -21.91 -6.77 -2.57
C PHE A 350 -21.70 -5.27 -2.47
N SER A 351 -22.78 -4.49 -2.60
CA SER A 351 -22.74 -3.06 -2.32
C SER A 351 -22.39 -2.81 -0.86
N ARG A 352 -21.56 -1.79 -0.63
CA ARG A 352 -21.12 -1.40 0.70
C ARG A 352 -21.76 -0.07 1.09
N ASN A 353 -22.55 -0.02 2.16
CA ASN A 353 -23.13 1.22 2.67
C ASN A 353 -22.22 1.83 3.73
N PHE A 354 -22.08 3.16 3.70
CA PHE A 354 -21.56 3.89 4.85
C PHE A 354 -22.51 3.71 6.03
N SER A 355 -21.95 3.46 7.19
CA SER A 355 -22.69 3.37 8.44
C SER A 355 -21.95 4.07 9.56
N TYR A 356 -22.70 4.42 10.60
CA TYR A 356 -22.14 4.90 11.84
C TYR A 356 -22.49 3.95 12.97
N ILE A 357 -21.52 3.73 13.84
CA ILE A 357 -21.68 2.94 15.06
C ILE A 357 -21.49 3.84 16.28
N ALA A 358 -22.24 3.56 17.33
CA ALA A 358 -21.97 4.06 18.67
C ALA A 358 -21.32 2.92 19.47
N THR A 359 -20.14 3.18 20.02
CA THR A 359 -19.43 2.23 20.87
C THR A 359 -18.82 2.97 22.05
N THR A 360 -18.48 2.21 23.09
CA THR A 360 -17.80 2.73 24.28
C THR A 360 -16.27 2.70 24.11
N SER A 361 -15.61 3.61 24.81
CA SER A 361 -14.15 3.60 25.04
C SER A 361 -13.72 2.59 26.10
N ARG A 362 -14.66 2.12 26.94
CA ARG A 362 -14.41 1.33 28.14
C ARG A 362 -14.78 -0.13 27.95
N LEU A 363 -13.81 -1.03 28.17
CA LEU A 363 -14.00 -2.48 28.04
C LEU A 363 -15.16 -3.00 28.89
N GLU A 364 -15.35 -2.42 30.07
CA GLU A 364 -16.33 -2.87 31.06
C GLU A 364 -17.77 -2.70 30.62
N THR A 365 -17.99 -1.82 29.65
CA THR A 365 -19.32 -1.47 29.12
C THR A 365 -19.46 -1.90 27.67
N PHE A 366 -18.46 -2.58 27.11
CA PHE A 366 -18.47 -2.98 25.72
C PHE A 366 -19.37 -4.20 25.52
N SER A 367 -20.20 -4.12 24.49
CA SER A 367 -21.17 -5.15 24.15
C SER A 367 -21.29 -5.22 22.62
N VAL A 368 -21.06 -6.42 22.07
CA VAL A 368 -21.20 -6.68 20.63
C VAL A 368 -22.65 -6.44 20.20
N ALA A 369 -23.62 -6.90 21.00
CA ALA A 369 -25.04 -6.72 20.74
C ALA A 369 -25.45 -5.24 20.74
N ASP A 370 -25.01 -4.47 21.74
CA ASP A 370 -25.34 -3.02 21.81
C ASP A 370 -24.70 -2.24 20.66
N THR A 371 -23.46 -2.59 20.30
CA THR A 371 -22.77 -1.98 19.16
C THR A 371 -23.48 -2.31 17.85
N LEU A 372 -23.94 -3.55 17.66
CA LEU A 372 -24.73 -3.96 16.48
C LEU A 372 -26.10 -3.24 16.42
N ASN A 373 -26.76 -3.07 17.58
CA ASN A 373 -28.01 -2.30 17.70
C ASN A 373 -27.85 -0.82 17.35
N SER A 374 -26.63 -0.29 17.50
CA SER A 374 -26.31 1.10 17.20
C SER A 374 -26.07 1.38 15.72
N ILE A 375 -25.93 0.36 14.86
CA ILE A 375 -25.50 0.58 13.47
C ILE A 375 -26.67 1.13 12.63
N TYR A 376 -26.46 2.33 12.08
CA TYR A 376 -27.37 2.95 11.12
C TYR A 376 -26.73 3.07 9.75
N LEU A 377 -27.44 2.57 8.73
CA LEU A 377 -27.07 2.71 7.33
C LEU A 377 -27.41 4.12 6.84
N THR A 378 -26.49 4.68 6.07
CA THR A 378 -26.71 5.89 5.29
C THR A 378 -27.09 5.54 3.85
N GLU A 379 -27.68 6.50 3.13
CA GLU A 379 -27.95 6.39 1.68
C GLU A 379 -26.68 6.33 0.83
N ARG A 380 -25.53 6.65 1.42
CA ARG A 380 -24.28 6.73 0.69
C ARG A 380 -23.68 5.34 0.54
N SER A 381 -23.59 4.88 -0.70
CA SER A 381 -22.86 3.66 -1.04
C SER A 381 -21.39 3.96 -1.39
N GLU A 382 -20.55 2.96 -1.16
CA GLU A 382 -19.15 2.91 -1.55
C GLU A 382 -18.91 1.79 -2.56
N VAL A 383 -17.68 1.74 -3.07
CA VAL A 383 -17.23 0.61 -3.87
C VAL A 383 -17.36 -0.67 -3.06
N GLY A 384 -18.02 -1.67 -3.66
CA GLY A 384 -18.38 -2.92 -3.01
C GLY A 384 -17.19 -3.78 -2.57
N LYS A 385 -17.53 -4.89 -1.94
CA LYS A 385 -16.61 -5.97 -1.56
C LYS A 385 -17.09 -7.29 -2.14
N SER A 386 -16.16 -8.20 -2.37
CA SER A 386 -16.42 -9.41 -3.14
C SER A 386 -16.22 -10.67 -2.31
N VAL A 387 -17.12 -11.63 -2.52
CA VAL A 387 -16.97 -13.03 -2.09
C VAL A 387 -16.64 -13.84 -3.33
N TYR A 388 -15.57 -14.62 -3.26
CA TYR A 388 -14.99 -15.32 -4.40
C TYR A 388 -15.38 -16.79 -4.38
N ASN A 389 -15.61 -17.34 -5.57
CA ASN A 389 -15.71 -18.76 -5.83
C ASN A 389 -14.33 -19.30 -6.24
N PRO A 390 -13.64 -20.06 -5.38
CA PRO A 390 -12.28 -20.54 -5.66
C PRO A 390 -12.13 -21.38 -6.93
N LYS A 391 -13.23 -21.96 -7.43
CA LYS A 391 -13.27 -22.75 -8.66
C LYS A 391 -13.13 -21.89 -9.93
N TYR A 392 -13.56 -20.62 -9.88
CA TYR A 392 -13.67 -19.79 -11.09
C TYR A 392 -12.85 -18.49 -11.01
N ALA A 393 -12.53 -18.01 -9.81
CA ALA A 393 -11.63 -16.89 -9.61
C ALA A 393 -10.17 -17.34 -9.58
N GLU A 394 -9.30 -16.62 -10.31
CA GLU A 394 -7.87 -16.88 -10.28
C GLU A 394 -7.18 -16.11 -9.15
N THR A 395 -7.52 -14.83 -9.02
CA THR A 395 -6.97 -13.91 -8.02
C THR A 395 -8.07 -12.99 -7.43
N PRO A 396 -7.99 -12.62 -6.15
CA PRO A 396 -8.83 -11.58 -5.56
C PRO A 396 -8.31 -10.18 -5.89
N TRP A 397 -9.11 -9.16 -5.58
CA TRP A 397 -8.67 -7.78 -5.48
C TRP A 397 -9.46 -7.04 -4.39
N ILE A 398 -9.04 -5.82 -4.03
CA ILE A 398 -9.51 -5.12 -2.82
C ILE A 398 -11.01 -4.77 -2.88
N HIS A 399 -11.50 -4.35 -4.05
CA HIS A 399 -12.85 -3.78 -4.22
C HIS A 399 -13.65 -4.36 -5.39
N TRP A 400 -12.97 -4.98 -6.34
CA TRP A 400 -13.58 -5.65 -7.48
C TRP A 400 -12.91 -7.00 -7.66
N PRO A 401 -13.46 -7.90 -8.46
CA PRO A 401 -12.82 -9.19 -8.71
C PRO A 401 -11.51 -9.02 -9.50
N GLY A 402 -10.51 -9.86 -9.22
CA GLY A 402 -9.22 -9.84 -9.91
C GLY A 402 -9.29 -10.54 -11.27
N LEU A 403 -8.29 -11.37 -11.58
CA LEU A 403 -8.30 -12.24 -12.75
C LEU A 403 -9.30 -13.38 -12.54
N ASN A 404 -10.14 -13.62 -13.54
CA ASN A 404 -11.20 -14.61 -13.49
C ASN A 404 -11.37 -15.31 -14.84
N ASN A 405 -11.83 -16.56 -14.82
CA ASN A 405 -12.18 -17.31 -16.03
C ASN A 405 -13.64 -17.14 -16.43
N THR A 406 -14.47 -16.60 -15.54
CA THR A 406 -15.90 -16.40 -15.74
C THR A 406 -16.33 -15.01 -15.29
N PRO A 407 -17.50 -14.51 -15.75
CA PRO A 407 -18.03 -13.23 -15.31
C PRO A 407 -18.24 -13.15 -13.81
N THR A 408 -18.26 -11.92 -13.32
CA THR A 408 -18.57 -11.61 -11.93
C THR A 408 -20.05 -11.26 -11.83
N PHE A 409 -20.65 -11.47 -10.65
CA PHE A 409 -22.03 -11.12 -10.39
C PHE A 409 -22.08 -9.94 -9.42
N VAL A 410 -22.78 -8.87 -9.80
CA VAL A 410 -23.03 -7.75 -8.89
C VAL A 410 -24.35 -8.03 -8.19
N VAL A 411 -24.31 -8.16 -6.87
CA VAL A 411 -25.51 -8.37 -6.06
C VAL A 411 -26.38 -7.12 -6.15
N PRO A 412 -27.69 -7.25 -6.49
CA PRO A 412 -28.56 -6.09 -6.60
C PRO A 412 -28.62 -5.30 -5.29
N TYR A 413 -28.56 -3.97 -5.40
CA TYR A 413 -28.60 -3.08 -4.24
C TYR A 413 -29.88 -3.29 -3.42
N GLY A 414 -29.74 -3.41 -2.09
CA GLY A 414 -30.84 -3.63 -1.16
C GLY A 414 -31.25 -5.09 -0.95
N GLU A 415 -30.77 -6.01 -1.79
CA GLU A 415 -30.98 -7.46 -1.64
C GLU A 415 -30.00 -8.12 -0.67
N SER A 416 -28.89 -7.46 -0.35
CA SER A 416 -27.92 -7.89 0.65
C SER A 416 -27.13 -6.67 1.13
N TYR A 417 -26.51 -6.78 2.31
CA TYR A 417 -25.91 -5.64 2.99
C TYR A 417 -24.44 -5.90 3.32
N GLY A 418 -23.56 -5.22 2.59
CA GLY A 418 -22.20 -4.94 3.03
C GLY A 418 -22.19 -3.59 3.75
N VAL A 419 -21.47 -3.51 4.86
CA VAL A 419 -21.50 -2.35 5.77
C VAL A 419 -20.08 -1.90 6.04
N HIS A 420 -19.79 -0.63 5.79
CA HIS A 420 -18.53 0.00 6.18
C HIS A 420 -18.75 0.80 7.46
N LEU A 421 -18.05 0.43 8.53
CA LEU A 421 -18.24 0.98 9.86
C LEU A 421 -17.39 2.25 10.04
N LYS A 422 -18.06 3.39 10.21
CA LYS A 422 -17.46 4.65 10.67
C LYS A 422 -17.87 4.93 12.12
N TYR A 423 -16.99 5.59 12.86
CA TYR A 423 -17.17 5.84 14.28
C TYR A 423 -17.71 7.24 14.53
N ASN A 424 -18.51 7.36 15.59
CA ASN A 424 -18.56 8.53 16.44
C ASN A 424 -18.47 8.06 17.90
N TYR A 425 -17.58 8.67 18.68
CA TYR A 425 -17.62 8.52 20.13
C TYR A 425 -18.77 9.38 20.68
N ASP A 426 -19.55 8.80 21.58
CA ASP A 426 -20.53 9.45 22.45
C ASP A 426 -21.79 10.08 21.81
N GLU A 427 -21.89 10.26 20.49
CA GLU A 427 -23.16 10.67 19.85
C GLU A 427 -23.42 10.00 18.49
N PRO A 428 -24.60 9.36 18.29
CA PRO A 428 -25.03 8.97 16.95
C PRO A 428 -25.13 10.24 16.10
N PRO A 429 -24.57 10.27 14.88
CA PRO A 429 -24.59 11.49 14.10
C PRO A 429 -26.05 11.89 13.82
N MET A 430 -26.31 13.20 13.74
CA MET A 430 -27.67 13.75 13.66
C MET A 430 -28.54 13.00 12.63
N LYS A 431 -29.73 12.56 13.06
CA LYS A 431 -30.62 11.58 12.40
C LYS A 431 -31.08 11.89 10.96
N THR A 432 -30.70 13.00 10.35
CA THR A 432 -31.39 13.55 9.17
C THR A 432 -31.15 12.79 7.86
N ASN A 433 -30.17 11.86 7.78
CA ASN A 433 -29.84 11.12 6.56
C ASN A 433 -29.70 9.58 6.73
N TYR A 434 -30.34 8.98 7.74
CA TYR A 434 -30.30 7.52 7.95
C TYR A 434 -31.53 6.83 7.40
N THR A 435 -31.32 5.70 6.73
CA THR A 435 -32.41 4.96 6.09
C THR A 435 -32.82 3.72 6.83
N LYS A 436 -31.90 3.05 7.54
CA LYS A 436 -32.17 1.74 8.13
C LYS A 436 -31.28 1.44 9.33
N ASN A 437 -31.88 0.91 10.40
CA ASN A 437 -31.15 0.30 11.52
C ASN A 437 -30.91 -1.18 11.20
N ILE A 438 -29.68 -1.64 11.38
CA ILE A 438 -29.24 -3.01 11.04
C ILE A 438 -29.84 -4.08 11.96
N ALA A 439 -30.17 -3.77 13.20
CA ALA A 439 -30.86 -4.69 14.11
C ALA A 439 -32.24 -5.14 13.61
N LYS A 440 -32.78 -4.47 12.57
CA LYS A 440 -34.01 -4.91 11.87
C LYS A 440 -33.73 -5.89 10.72
N VAL A 441 -32.46 -6.15 10.41
CA VAL A 441 -31.99 -7.01 9.31
C VAL A 441 -31.46 -8.32 9.85
N VAL A 442 -30.77 -8.30 10.99
CA VAL A 442 -30.16 -9.46 11.62
C VAL A 442 -30.69 -9.67 13.03
N ASP A 443 -30.77 -10.93 13.45
CA ASP A 443 -31.14 -11.28 14.82
C ASP A 443 -29.97 -11.00 15.78
N VAL A 444 -30.09 -9.89 16.51
CA VAL A 444 -29.07 -9.43 17.48
C VAL A 444 -29.07 -10.29 18.74
N THR A 445 -30.18 -10.97 19.06
CA THR A 445 -30.31 -11.75 20.31
C THR A 445 -29.30 -12.90 20.39
N ARG A 446 -28.84 -13.39 19.23
CA ARG A 446 -27.76 -14.37 19.11
C ARG A 446 -26.45 -13.93 19.79
N PHE A 447 -26.22 -12.62 19.91
CA PHE A 447 -25.00 -12.06 20.49
C PHE A 447 -25.19 -11.53 21.92
N GLU A 448 -26.39 -11.62 22.49
CA GLU A 448 -26.66 -11.15 23.86
C GLU A 448 -26.00 -12.05 24.92
N ASN A 449 -25.93 -13.36 24.64
CA ASN A 449 -25.47 -14.37 25.60
C ASN A 449 -24.20 -15.12 25.18
N HIS A 450 -23.64 -14.80 24.02
CA HIS A 450 -22.51 -15.53 23.45
C HIS A 450 -21.47 -14.57 22.87
N THR A 451 -20.28 -14.55 23.46
CA THR A 451 -19.08 -13.92 22.91
C THR A 451 -17.96 -14.96 22.87
N PHE A 452 -17.22 -15.04 21.77
CA PHE A 452 -16.08 -15.95 21.64
C PHE A 452 -14.87 -15.44 22.45
N ILE A 453 -14.76 -14.12 22.57
CA ILE A 453 -13.87 -13.39 23.47
C ILE A 453 -14.55 -13.32 24.83
N ASP A 454 -13.89 -13.85 25.85
CA ASP A 454 -14.28 -13.62 27.24
C ASP A 454 -13.80 -12.23 27.67
N TYR A 455 -14.67 -11.24 27.46
CA TYR A 455 -14.40 -9.86 27.83
C TYR A 455 -14.19 -9.67 29.34
N ASN A 456 -14.65 -10.59 30.20
CA ASN A 456 -14.39 -10.53 31.63
C ASN A 456 -12.95 -10.94 31.95
N ILE A 457 -12.43 -11.97 31.27
CA ILE A 457 -11.00 -12.36 31.37
C ILE A 457 -10.12 -11.25 30.77
N ALA A 458 -10.50 -10.71 29.61
CA ALA A 458 -9.78 -9.59 29.00
C ALA A 458 -9.76 -8.37 29.93
N LYS A 459 -10.89 -8.04 30.56
CA LYS A 459 -11.03 -6.97 31.55
C LYS A 459 -10.16 -7.18 32.80
N ALA A 460 -9.96 -8.41 33.24
CA ALA A 460 -9.07 -8.70 34.36
C ALA A 460 -7.58 -8.57 33.99
N THR A 461 -7.25 -8.66 32.71
CA THR A 461 -5.86 -8.74 32.22
C THR A 461 -5.37 -7.43 31.59
N ILE A 462 -6.27 -6.67 30.95
CA ILE A 462 -6.00 -5.42 30.26
C ILE A 462 -6.42 -4.26 31.17
N THR A 463 -5.47 -3.72 31.94
CA THR A 463 -5.74 -2.68 32.95
C THR A 463 -5.84 -1.27 32.39
N ASP A 464 -5.19 -1.02 31.25
CA ASP A 464 -5.21 0.27 30.54
C ASP A 464 -5.37 -0.01 29.04
N LEU A 465 -6.61 -0.08 28.54
CA LEU A 465 -6.80 0.03 27.10
C LEU A 465 -6.26 1.39 26.66
N ALA A 466 -5.44 1.38 25.61
CA ALA A 466 -4.91 2.58 24.99
C ALA A 466 -6.01 3.65 24.91
N ASP A 467 -5.74 4.83 25.50
CA ASP A 467 -6.64 5.97 25.51
C ASP A 467 -7.17 6.17 24.08
N PRO A 468 -8.50 6.16 23.83
CA PRO A 468 -9.05 6.40 22.51
C PRO A 468 -8.66 7.78 21.94
N SER A 469 -8.12 8.69 22.76
CA SER A 469 -7.47 9.94 22.34
C SER A 469 -6.08 9.74 21.69
N LEU A 470 -5.53 8.52 21.68
CA LEU A 470 -4.40 8.19 20.83
C LEU A 470 -4.88 8.26 19.39
N GLU A 471 -4.48 9.29 18.66
CA GLU A 471 -5.07 9.70 17.39
C GLU A 471 -4.44 9.00 16.15
N TYR A 472 -3.86 7.79 16.23
CA TYR A 472 -3.18 7.22 15.04
C TYR A 472 -4.08 7.21 13.80
N ALA A 473 -5.37 6.91 13.96
CA ALA A 473 -6.37 6.99 12.88
C ALA A 473 -6.50 8.41 12.28
N GLU A 474 -6.47 9.46 13.09
CA GLU A 474 -6.53 10.85 12.62
C GLU A 474 -5.22 11.25 11.93
N TRP A 475 -4.07 10.92 12.52
CA TRP A 475 -2.75 11.17 11.91
C TRP A 475 -2.62 10.47 10.56
N ILE A 476 -3.06 9.21 10.47
CA ILE A 476 -3.14 8.45 9.22
C ILE A 476 -4.08 9.16 8.24
N THR A 477 -5.23 9.65 8.68
CA THR A 477 -6.20 10.37 7.84
C THR A 477 -5.63 11.68 7.31
N VAL A 478 -5.00 12.49 8.17
CA VAL A 478 -4.31 13.74 7.80
C VAL A 478 -3.22 13.43 6.78
N CYS A 479 -2.41 12.40 7.03
CA CYS A 479 -1.35 12.04 6.12
C CYS A 479 -1.88 11.52 4.77
N ARG A 480 -2.89 10.65 4.79
CA ARG A 480 -3.58 10.18 3.59
C ARG A 480 -4.15 11.35 2.78
N ASN A 481 -4.76 12.34 3.43
CA ASN A 481 -5.28 13.53 2.77
C ASN A 481 -4.16 14.42 2.18
N ARG A 482 -3.00 14.48 2.84
CA ARG A 482 -1.81 15.14 2.28
C ARG A 482 -1.31 14.40 1.03
N ILE A 483 -1.24 13.09 1.09
CA ILE A 483 -0.86 12.21 -0.02
C ILE A 483 -1.81 12.36 -1.21
N HIS A 484 -3.12 12.31 -0.99
CA HIS A 484 -4.12 12.51 -2.06
C HIS A 484 -3.99 13.87 -2.73
N ARG A 485 -3.68 14.94 -1.97
CA ARG A 485 -3.42 16.26 -2.55
C ARG A 485 -2.18 16.27 -3.44
N LEU A 486 -1.14 15.49 -3.12
CA LEU A 486 0.03 15.36 -3.99
C LEU A 486 -0.34 14.67 -5.32
N TYR A 487 -1.21 13.65 -5.28
CA TYR A 487 -1.70 12.99 -6.50
C TYR A 487 -2.55 13.89 -7.39
N GLN A 488 -3.11 15.00 -6.89
CA GLN A 488 -3.85 15.96 -7.70
C GLN A 488 -2.94 16.90 -8.50
N ILE A 489 -1.62 16.88 -8.28
CA ILE A 489 -0.65 17.71 -8.99
C ILE A 489 -0.22 16.98 -10.28
N PRO A 490 -0.61 17.44 -11.49
CA PRO A 490 -0.36 16.70 -12.74
C PRO A 490 1.11 16.43 -13.03
N VAL A 491 2.02 17.31 -12.59
CA VAL A 491 3.48 17.16 -12.76
C VAL A 491 4.03 15.98 -11.95
N LEU A 492 3.39 15.58 -10.86
CA LEU A 492 3.79 14.42 -10.06
C LEU A 492 3.22 13.09 -10.59
N MET A 493 2.26 13.15 -11.53
CA MET A 493 1.66 11.95 -12.13
C MET A 493 2.49 11.32 -13.25
N THR A 494 3.50 12.02 -13.77
CA THR A 494 4.24 11.53 -14.95
C THR A 494 5.12 10.33 -14.66
N TYR A 495 5.62 10.15 -13.43
CA TYR A 495 6.27 8.93 -12.92
C TYR A 495 6.40 9.02 -11.40
N PRO A 496 5.41 8.58 -10.60
CA PRO A 496 5.60 8.52 -9.16
C PRO A 496 6.66 7.46 -8.84
N LYS A 497 7.91 7.91 -8.59
CA LYS A 497 9.01 7.04 -8.11
C LYS A 497 8.66 6.35 -6.78
N MET A 498 7.64 6.83 -6.08
CA MET A 498 7.15 6.32 -4.81
C MET A 498 5.64 6.20 -4.87
N CYS A 499 5.10 5.07 -4.40
CA CYS A 499 3.71 5.06 -3.96
C CYS A 499 3.66 5.89 -2.70
N THR A 500 3.00 7.04 -2.74
CA THR A 500 2.75 7.77 -1.51
C THR A 500 1.82 6.92 -0.68
N THR A 501 2.42 6.24 0.28
CA THR A 501 1.79 5.31 1.21
C THR A 501 1.91 5.89 2.60
N VAL A 502 1.07 5.44 3.52
CA VAL A 502 1.09 5.95 4.90
C VAL A 502 2.40 5.62 5.62
N THR A 503 3.19 4.68 5.09
CA THR A 503 4.56 4.41 5.57
C THR A 503 5.53 5.57 5.29
N SER A 504 5.18 6.51 4.41
CA SER A 504 5.92 7.77 4.21
C SER A 504 5.59 8.84 5.26
N CYS A 505 4.65 8.57 6.16
CA CYS A 505 4.26 9.48 7.22
C CYS A 505 5.13 9.25 8.45
N SER A 506 5.79 10.30 8.95
CA SER A 506 6.26 10.27 10.33
C SER A 506 5.03 10.33 11.23
N LEU A 507 4.69 9.18 11.81
CA LEU A 507 3.72 9.10 12.90
C LEU A 507 4.46 9.36 14.22
N PRO A 508 3.81 10.00 15.21
CA PRO A 508 4.45 10.29 16.48
C PRO A 508 4.80 8.99 17.21
N ASP A 509 6.04 8.90 17.69
CA ASP A 509 6.42 7.90 18.68
C ASP A 509 5.68 8.23 19.98
N ARG A 510 4.87 7.29 20.45
CA ARG A 510 4.15 7.38 21.71
C ARG A 510 4.61 6.24 22.60
N ASN A 511 4.57 6.43 23.91
CA ASN A 511 4.81 5.38 24.90
C ASN A 511 3.60 4.42 24.96
N VAL A 512 3.27 3.80 23.84
CA VAL A 512 2.20 2.82 23.70
C VAL A 512 2.85 1.48 23.43
N ASN A 513 2.41 0.46 24.15
CA ASN A 513 2.82 -0.91 23.88
C ASN A 513 2.19 -1.34 22.55
N CYS A 514 3.03 -1.70 21.59
CA CYS A 514 2.59 -2.14 20.28
C CYS A 514 3.18 -3.50 19.96
N THR A 515 2.38 -4.32 19.30
CA THR A 515 2.82 -5.57 18.70
C THR A 515 3.08 -5.33 17.23
N VAL A 516 4.32 -5.57 16.81
CA VAL A 516 4.80 -5.28 15.46
C VAL A 516 5.26 -6.58 14.81
N ALA A 517 4.90 -6.80 13.55
CA ALA A 517 5.45 -7.90 12.79
C ALA A 517 6.97 -7.78 12.70
N VAL A 518 7.67 -8.85 13.06
CA VAL A 518 9.13 -8.91 12.94
C VAL A 518 9.49 -9.43 11.57
N ARG A 519 10.70 -9.12 11.12
CA ARG A 519 11.30 -9.78 9.96
C ARG A 519 11.40 -11.28 10.22
N SER A 520 10.39 -12.02 9.79
CA SER A 520 10.40 -13.47 9.70
C SER A 520 11.06 -13.94 8.41
N TYR A 521 11.64 -13.03 7.62
CA TYR A 521 12.27 -13.35 6.35
C TYR A 521 13.64 -12.69 6.20
N LYS A 522 14.57 -13.43 5.60
CA LYS A 522 15.81 -12.91 5.03
C LYS A 522 15.64 -12.77 3.53
N THR A 523 15.90 -11.58 3.00
CA THR A 523 15.96 -11.40 1.56
C THR A 523 17.28 -11.96 1.04
N LYS A 524 17.20 -12.92 0.12
CA LYS A 524 18.34 -13.39 -0.68
C LYS A 524 18.14 -12.93 -2.11
N CYS A 525 19.15 -12.30 -2.69
CA CYS A 525 19.12 -11.89 -4.10
C CYS A 525 20.17 -12.63 -4.92
N THR A 526 19.91 -12.80 -6.21
CA THR A 526 20.89 -13.31 -7.17
C THR A 526 22.05 -12.32 -7.27
N GLN A 527 23.20 -12.77 -7.77
CA GLN A 527 24.38 -11.91 -7.90
C GLN A 527 24.11 -10.69 -8.78
N ASP A 528 23.26 -10.83 -9.80
CA ASP A 528 22.83 -9.71 -10.66
C ASP A 528 21.70 -8.88 -10.05
N GLN A 529 21.15 -9.27 -8.90
CA GLN A 529 20.05 -8.61 -8.18
C GLN A 529 18.71 -8.60 -8.95
N ARG A 530 18.53 -9.45 -9.96
CA ARG A 530 17.27 -9.53 -10.73
C ARG A 530 16.21 -10.38 -10.07
N ILE A 531 16.60 -11.39 -9.29
CA ILE A 531 15.67 -12.18 -8.48
C ILE A 531 16.05 -11.98 -7.03
N CYS A 532 15.15 -11.37 -6.27
CA CYS A 532 15.21 -11.34 -4.81
C CYS A 532 14.07 -12.19 -4.26
N ALA A 533 14.36 -13.07 -3.32
CA ALA A 533 13.36 -13.90 -2.65
C ALA A 533 13.39 -13.66 -1.15
N MET A 534 12.21 -13.51 -0.56
CA MET A 534 12.02 -13.52 0.88
C MET A 534 12.01 -14.97 1.36
N LEU A 535 13.06 -15.37 2.07
CA LEU A 535 13.20 -16.72 2.59
C LEU A 535 12.87 -16.71 4.08
N PRO A 536 12.01 -17.63 4.58
CA PRO A 536 11.70 -17.71 6.00
C PRO A 536 12.98 -17.79 6.83
N ASP A 537 13.11 -16.93 7.84
CA ASP A 537 14.15 -17.03 8.85
C ASP A 537 13.68 -18.04 9.92
N THR A 538 14.61 -18.77 10.53
CA THR A 538 14.31 -19.88 11.45
C THR A 538 13.63 -19.48 12.78
N VAL A 539 13.19 -18.23 12.92
CA VAL A 539 12.64 -17.67 14.16
C VAL A 539 11.11 -17.70 14.13
N LEU A 540 10.54 -18.58 14.95
CA LEU A 540 9.11 -18.90 15.10
C LEU A 540 8.22 -17.77 15.65
N SER A 541 8.73 -16.59 15.96
CA SER A 541 7.91 -15.48 16.44
C SER A 541 7.62 -14.46 15.33
N ASN A 542 6.38 -14.48 14.82
CA ASN A 542 5.89 -13.51 13.82
C ASN A 542 5.81 -12.06 14.36
N PHE A 543 5.87 -11.87 15.68
CA PHE A 543 5.60 -10.60 16.34
C PHE A 543 6.57 -10.29 17.48
N VAL A 544 6.94 -9.01 17.65
CA VAL A 544 7.60 -8.48 18.86
C VAL A 544 6.75 -7.38 19.49
N LYS A 545 6.69 -7.40 20.82
CA LYS A 545 6.17 -6.29 21.62
C LYS A 545 7.23 -5.18 21.69
N ARG A 546 6.82 -3.93 21.48
CA ARG A 546 7.62 -2.71 21.57
C ARG A 546 6.92 -1.73 22.48
N SER A 547 7.66 -1.08 23.38
CA SER A 547 7.12 -0.07 24.31
C SER A 547 7.21 1.37 23.78
N ASN A 548 7.90 1.59 22.66
CA ASN A 548 8.13 2.90 22.05
C ASN A 548 7.21 3.20 20.86
N GLY A 549 6.03 2.58 20.83
CA GLY A 549 4.98 2.88 19.84
C GLY A 549 4.93 1.90 18.66
N CYS A 550 3.93 2.13 17.81
CA CYS A 550 3.57 1.26 16.68
C CYS A 550 4.41 1.54 15.43
N ALA A 551 5.42 2.41 15.56
CA ALA A 551 6.27 2.84 14.47
C ALA A 551 7.07 1.68 13.88
N TRP A 552 6.85 1.43 12.58
CA TRP A 552 7.58 0.41 11.85
C TRP A 552 8.98 0.94 11.54
N GLY A 553 10.00 0.31 12.13
CA GLY A 553 11.39 0.77 12.16
C GLY A 553 12.15 0.64 10.84
N ILE A 554 11.68 1.28 9.77
CA ILE A 554 12.61 1.78 8.76
C ILE A 554 13.09 3.12 9.30
N THR A 555 14.08 3.09 10.20
CA THR A 555 14.96 4.25 10.33
C THR A 555 15.49 4.48 8.92
N MET A 556 14.97 5.50 8.22
CA MET A 556 15.63 5.95 7.02
C MET A 556 17.10 6.16 7.43
N PRO A 557 18.08 5.63 6.68
CA PRO A 557 19.40 6.22 6.76
C PRO A 557 19.14 7.71 6.60
N SER A 558 19.56 8.52 7.57
CA SER A 558 19.36 9.96 7.53
C SER A 558 19.75 10.45 6.15
N VAL A 559 18.77 10.65 5.27
CA VAL A 559 19.00 11.38 4.04
C VAL A 559 19.36 12.73 4.59
N ALA A 560 20.66 13.03 4.53
CA ALA A 560 21.24 14.20 5.13
C ALA A 560 20.32 15.36 4.80
N LYS A 561 19.89 16.09 5.84
CA LYS A 561 19.25 17.40 5.70
C LYS A 561 20.24 18.29 4.95
N ASN A 562 20.23 18.25 3.63
CA ASN A 562 20.94 19.15 2.73
C ASN A 562 20.02 19.44 1.55
#